data_AF-A0A7G2SE30-F1
#
_entry.id   AF-A0A7G2SE30-F1
#
_cell.length_a   1.000
_cell.length_b   1.000
_cell.length_c   1.000
_cell.angle_alpha   90.00
_cell.angle_beta   90.00
_cell.angle_gamma   90.00
#
_symmetry.space_group_name_H-M   'P 1'
#
loop_
_entity.id
_entity.type
_entity.pdbx_description
1 polymer ?
#
loop_
_entity_poly.entity_id
_entity_poly.type
_entity_poly.pdbx_seq_one_letter_code
_entity_poly.pdbx_strand_id
1 'polypeptide(L)'
;NTNPKPSFVGKKISSTFFYSNRFGLLSEDNVIFGVANDNYNFFAKSALTQIDSDPIDLNVSSVRPVTLSDVLPSPQGLLLFSERQQFQVYATDASILTPTSAVIRTLANYEMATNVQPVDIGTTTAFVSRVPGYSKLFTMALRDVEQTPIVVDISKAVLEWIPDTVDDLTTSPPNSIVILVDRDTSYLYMYRFYNNGKEDLFQAWVKWELPGTIQAARIINDAVTVVSQQEDEYTIGAIELDELPSGNAFATSSGFTGNVPLDMATRPVKPHASVEAVVYDSTNDITKVYVPYTPIDDKDAVMLLTVPTADKGTDAALDSDQGYWAKAIERIEPSTNYHYFEVKGNFTAYADGIVVGYSYDLEAVLPKFYLKTEEGSDYTASLTIARIKMSVGRTGALRFKLKPTGSNEWKNVQHTADGDTYAGDTNPVVQERVFTLPIHQRNTNFELKVTSDFPYPVSLVSMMWEGNYSTKYYRRS
;
A
#
# COMPACT_ATOMS: atom_id res chain seq x y z
N ASN A 1 -30.54 18.68 38.78
CA ASN A 1 -31.36 17.51 39.19
C ASN A 1 -32.43 17.13 38.20
N THR A 2 -33.07 18.07 37.48
CA THR A 2 -34.08 17.76 36.45
C THR A 2 -33.53 17.73 35.02
N ASN A 3 -32.41 18.43 34.75
CA ASN A 3 -31.58 18.27 33.56
C ASN A 3 -30.16 17.93 34.04
N PRO A 4 -29.72 16.65 33.96
CA PRO A 4 -28.40 16.25 34.46
C PRO A 4 -27.28 16.87 33.62
N LYS A 5 -26.09 17.01 34.22
CA LYS A 5 -24.90 17.35 33.44
C LYS A 5 -24.53 16.16 32.55
N PRO A 6 -24.10 16.38 31.30
CA PRO A 6 -23.61 15.31 30.44
C PRO A 6 -22.49 14.51 31.12
N SER A 7 -22.47 13.19 30.91
CA SER A 7 -21.55 12.27 31.59
C SER A 7 -20.06 12.54 31.30
N PHE A 8 -19.74 13.21 30.18
CA PHE A 8 -18.37 13.57 29.82
C PHE A 8 -17.76 14.69 30.68
N VAL A 9 -18.57 15.45 31.44
CA VAL A 9 -18.07 16.59 32.22
C VAL A 9 -17.15 16.11 33.34
N GLY A 10 -15.86 16.48 33.25
CA GLY A 10 -14.82 16.05 34.20
C GLY A 10 -14.10 14.76 33.79
N LYS A 11 -14.41 14.20 32.61
CA LYS A 11 -13.77 13.01 32.04
C LYS A 11 -13.02 13.33 30.75
N LYS A 12 -12.11 12.45 30.34
CA LYS A 12 -11.38 12.58 29.06
C LYS A 12 -12.31 12.21 27.90
N ILE A 13 -12.28 13.01 26.83
CA ILE A 13 -12.93 12.66 25.55
C ILE A 13 -11.94 11.82 24.75
N SER A 14 -12.37 10.63 24.33
CA SER A 14 -11.55 9.71 23.53
C SER A 14 -11.64 10.01 22.04
N SER A 15 -12.85 10.19 21.53
CA SER A 15 -13.13 10.43 20.10
C SER A 15 -14.40 11.24 19.93
N THR A 16 -14.51 11.91 18.79
CA THR A 16 -15.66 12.75 18.39
C THR A 16 -16.16 12.27 17.04
N PHE A 17 -17.47 12.24 16.84
CA PHE A 17 -18.06 11.73 15.60
C PHE A 17 -19.40 12.40 15.30
N PHE A 18 -19.95 12.15 14.12
CA PHE A 18 -21.27 12.61 13.73
C PHE A 18 -22.11 11.42 13.27
N TYR A 19 -23.32 11.28 13.83
CA TYR A 19 -24.20 10.17 13.50
C TYR A 19 -25.67 10.58 13.65
N SER A 20 -26.51 10.25 12.67
CA SER A 20 -27.95 10.58 12.66
C SER A 20 -28.28 12.05 12.99
N ASN A 21 -27.55 13.01 12.40
CA ASN A 21 -27.70 14.45 12.65
C ASN A 21 -27.44 14.90 14.10
N ARG A 22 -26.65 14.12 14.85
CA ARG A 22 -26.19 14.44 16.20
C ARG A 22 -24.68 14.43 16.24
N PHE A 23 -24.10 15.42 16.91
CA PHE A 23 -22.70 15.41 17.27
C PHE A 23 -22.49 14.47 18.47
N GLY A 24 -21.57 13.53 18.35
CA GLY A 24 -21.32 12.46 19.30
C GLY A 24 -19.92 12.53 19.90
N LEU A 25 -19.81 12.10 21.15
CA LEU A 25 -18.58 12.03 21.94
C LEU A 25 -18.47 10.67 22.60
N LEU A 26 -17.25 10.11 22.58
CA LEU A 26 -16.89 8.97 23.42
C LEU A 26 -16.15 9.46 24.66
N SER A 27 -16.56 9.00 25.84
CA SER A 27 -15.86 9.31 27.09
C SER A 27 -15.90 8.12 28.05
N GLU A 28 -14.74 7.55 28.32
CA GLU A 28 -14.57 6.32 29.11
C GLU A 28 -15.49 5.20 28.60
N ASP A 29 -16.53 4.86 29.34
CA ASP A 29 -17.52 3.83 29.08
C ASP A 29 -18.86 4.39 28.54
N ASN A 30 -18.94 5.69 28.26
CA ASN A 30 -20.17 6.36 27.83
C ASN A 30 -20.09 6.83 26.38
N VAL A 31 -21.23 6.73 25.70
CA VAL A 31 -21.49 7.31 24.39
C VAL A 31 -22.52 8.42 24.56
N ILE A 32 -22.12 9.64 24.21
CA ILE A 32 -22.93 10.83 24.39
C ILE A 32 -23.25 11.41 23.02
N PHE A 33 -24.53 11.56 22.70
CA PHE A 33 -25.01 12.29 21.53
C PHE A 33 -25.68 13.60 21.97
N GLY A 34 -25.35 14.69 21.28
CA GLY A 34 -26.01 15.97 21.42
C GLY A 34 -27.46 15.97 20.90
N VAL A 35 -28.09 17.14 21.01
CA VAL A 35 -29.41 17.42 20.47
C VAL A 35 -29.38 17.30 18.94
N ALA A 36 -30.42 16.70 18.36
CA ALA A 36 -30.53 16.58 16.91
C ALA A 36 -30.60 17.95 16.22
N ASN A 37 -29.82 18.14 15.15
CA ASN A 37 -29.68 19.41 14.40
C ASN A 37 -29.14 20.62 15.21
N ASP A 38 -28.63 20.39 16.42
CA ASP A 38 -27.99 21.43 17.25
C ASP A 38 -26.68 20.90 17.82
N ASN A 39 -25.62 20.97 17.00
CA ASN A 39 -24.36 20.24 17.19
C ASN A 39 -23.62 20.57 18.50
N TYR A 40 -23.86 21.73 19.11
CA TYR A 40 -23.13 22.17 20.30
C TYR A 40 -23.97 22.05 21.58
N ASN A 41 -25.20 21.55 21.48
CA ASN A 41 -26.12 21.47 22.59
C ASN A 41 -26.23 20.05 23.13
N PHE A 42 -25.81 19.86 24.39
CA PHE A 42 -25.85 18.58 25.11
C PHE A 42 -26.88 18.59 26.25
N PHE A 43 -27.80 19.56 26.27
CA PHE A 43 -28.80 19.70 27.31
C PHE A 43 -30.19 19.58 26.71
N ALA A 44 -31.08 18.87 27.41
CA ALA A 44 -32.48 18.78 27.00
C ALA A 44 -33.13 20.18 26.97
N LYS A 45 -34.00 20.42 25.98
CA LYS A 45 -34.67 21.73 25.80
C LYS A 45 -35.67 22.03 26.92
N SER A 46 -36.32 21.00 27.45
CA SER A 46 -37.26 21.07 28.56
C SER A 46 -36.99 19.91 29.50
N ALA A 47 -37.05 20.15 30.81
CA ALA A 47 -36.91 19.10 31.81
C ALA A 47 -38.24 18.41 32.19
N LEU A 48 -39.37 18.85 31.59
CA LEU A 48 -40.72 18.36 31.90
C LEU A 48 -41.20 17.29 30.91
N THR A 49 -40.78 17.39 29.65
CA THR A 49 -41.22 16.53 28.56
C THR A 49 -40.01 16.13 27.75
N GLN A 50 -39.70 14.84 27.72
CA GLN A 50 -38.66 14.31 26.84
C GLN A 50 -39.20 14.28 25.41
N ILE A 51 -38.44 14.85 24.49
CA ILE A 51 -38.73 14.86 23.06
C ILE A 51 -37.69 14.04 22.32
N ASP A 52 -38.04 13.54 21.14
CA ASP A 52 -37.16 12.65 20.37
C ASP A 52 -35.81 13.29 20.01
N SER A 53 -35.73 14.62 19.92
CA SER A 53 -34.50 15.36 19.61
C SER A 53 -33.57 15.57 20.81
N ASP A 54 -34.00 15.27 22.04
CA ASP A 54 -33.19 15.46 23.26
C ASP A 54 -31.87 14.66 23.21
N PRO A 55 -30.84 15.07 23.98
CA PRO A 55 -29.54 14.38 23.98
C PRO A 55 -29.66 12.94 24.47
N ILE A 56 -28.73 12.09 24.04
CA ILE A 56 -28.68 10.66 24.38
C ILE A 56 -27.39 10.42 25.14
N ASP A 57 -27.46 9.85 26.34
CA ASP A 57 -26.29 9.54 27.16
C ASP A 57 -26.42 8.09 27.62
N LEU A 58 -25.63 7.20 27.00
CA LEU A 58 -25.70 5.76 27.20
C LEU A 58 -24.38 5.23 27.72
N ASN A 59 -24.46 4.44 28.77
CA ASN A 59 -23.33 3.70 29.31
C ASN A 59 -23.23 2.30 28.68
N VAL A 60 -22.01 1.88 28.37
CA VAL A 60 -21.74 0.53 27.88
C VAL A 60 -21.70 -0.45 29.05
N SER A 61 -22.66 -1.37 29.07
CA SER A 61 -22.65 -2.46 30.06
C SER A 61 -21.68 -3.57 29.65
N SER A 62 -20.70 -3.85 30.51
CA SER A 62 -19.80 -4.99 30.39
C SER A 62 -19.43 -5.55 31.77
N VAL A 63 -19.05 -6.82 31.81
CA VAL A 63 -18.53 -7.50 33.02
C VAL A 63 -17.11 -7.06 33.40
N ARG A 64 -16.40 -6.42 32.47
CA ARG A 64 -15.04 -5.88 32.67
C ARG A 64 -15.07 -4.36 32.47
N PRO A 65 -14.15 -3.61 33.08
CA PRO A 65 -13.97 -2.20 32.74
C PRO A 65 -13.68 -2.03 31.25
N VAL A 66 -14.36 -1.09 30.62
CA VAL A 66 -14.25 -0.80 29.19
C VAL A 66 -13.96 0.68 29.00
N THR A 67 -13.02 0.99 28.11
CA THR A 67 -12.79 2.34 27.62
C THR A 67 -12.97 2.34 26.11
N LEU A 68 -13.91 3.14 25.61
CA LEU A 68 -14.16 3.33 24.20
C LEU A 68 -13.06 4.19 23.59
N SER A 69 -12.50 3.73 22.48
CA SER A 69 -11.41 4.39 21.76
C SER A 69 -11.88 5.03 20.46
N ASP A 70 -12.66 4.31 19.66
CA ASP A 70 -13.06 4.78 18.32
C ASP A 70 -14.45 4.30 17.89
N VAL A 71 -14.95 4.86 16.79
CA VAL A 71 -16.25 4.51 16.20
C VAL A 71 -16.17 4.35 14.69
N LEU A 72 -17.03 3.49 14.13
CA LEU A 72 -17.27 3.45 12.69
C LEU A 72 -18.77 3.35 12.37
N PRO A 73 -19.30 4.16 11.45
CA PRO A 73 -20.67 4.01 10.99
C PRO A 73 -20.81 2.70 10.19
N SER A 74 -21.93 2.02 10.37
CA SER A 74 -22.30 0.83 9.59
C SER A 74 -23.77 0.91 9.16
N PRO A 75 -24.20 0.14 8.15
CA PRO A 75 -25.60 0.16 7.70
C PRO A 75 -26.62 -0.22 8.79
N GLN A 76 -26.19 -0.97 9.80
CA GLN A 76 -27.06 -1.49 10.87
C GLN A 76 -26.98 -0.68 12.17
N GLY A 77 -26.10 0.32 12.25
CA GLY A 77 -25.86 1.07 13.48
C GLY A 77 -24.48 1.71 13.53
N LEU A 78 -24.11 2.25 14.69
CA LEU A 78 -22.76 2.75 14.94
C LEU A 78 -21.95 1.68 15.65
N LEU A 79 -20.83 1.26 15.07
CA LEU A 79 -19.88 0.37 15.72
C LEU A 79 -19.01 1.18 16.68
N LEU A 80 -18.82 0.63 17.88
CA LEU A 80 -17.95 1.18 18.90
C LEU A 80 -16.84 0.19 19.18
N PHE A 81 -15.64 0.72 19.33
CA PHE A 81 -14.43 -0.04 19.53
C PHE A 81 -13.83 0.26 20.90
N SER A 82 -13.41 -0.79 21.57
CA SER A 82 -12.66 -0.72 22.82
C SER A 82 -11.47 -1.69 22.76
N GLU A 83 -10.55 -1.59 23.72
CA GLU A 83 -9.33 -2.43 23.77
C GLU A 83 -9.64 -3.94 23.66
N ARG A 84 -10.76 -4.42 24.22
CA ARG A 84 -11.05 -5.87 24.34
C ARG A 84 -12.39 -6.32 23.78
N GLN A 85 -13.25 -5.38 23.40
CA GLN A 85 -14.63 -5.66 23.01
C GLN A 85 -15.11 -4.69 21.94
N GLN A 86 -16.03 -5.16 21.11
CA GLN A 86 -16.72 -4.37 20.11
C GLN A 86 -18.20 -4.28 20.48
N PHE A 87 -18.80 -3.11 20.32
CA PHE A 87 -20.20 -2.84 20.59
C PHE A 87 -20.88 -2.22 19.38
N GLN A 88 -22.20 -2.20 19.40
CA GLN A 88 -23.03 -1.54 18.41
C GLN A 88 -24.09 -0.71 19.10
N VAL A 89 -24.21 0.55 18.69
CA VAL A 89 -25.37 1.39 18.97
C VAL A 89 -26.36 1.21 17.83
N TYR A 90 -27.59 0.86 18.17
CA TYR A 90 -28.69 0.79 17.22
C TYR A 90 -29.98 1.26 17.90
N ALA A 91 -31.00 1.52 17.09
CA ALA A 91 -32.33 1.87 17.57
C ALA A 91 -33.22 0.61 17.51
N THR A 92 -33.95 0.32 18.59
CA THR A 92 -34.75 -0.93 18.73
C THR A 92 -35.95 -0.99 17.80
N ASP A 93 -36.66 0.14 17.64
CA ASP A 93 -38.02 0.13 17.06
C ASP A 93 -38.20 1.12 15.90
N ALA A 94 -37.23 2.01 15.65
CA ALA A 94 -37.33 3.06 14.66
C ALA A 94 -36.01 3.24 13.90
N SER A 95 -36.08 3.67 12.64
CA SER A 95 -34.89 4.10 11.87
C SER A 95 -34.22 5.37 12.41
N ILE A 96 -34.73 5.93 13.52
CA ILE A 96 -34.30 7.20 14.11
C ILE A 96 -33.81 6.92 15.53
N LEU A 97 -32.60 7.43 15.82
CA LEU A 97 -31.99 7.35 17.13
C LEU A 97 -32.61 8.40 18.07
N THR A 98 -33.39 7.94 19.04
CA THR A 98 -33.99 8.77 20.10
C THR A 98 -33.51 8.33 21.47
N PRO A 99 -33.61 9.17 22.51
CA PRO A 99 -33.24 8.80 23.87
C PRO A 99 -33.95 7.55 24.43
N THR A 100 -35.13 7.21 23.90
CA THR A 100 -35.92 6.06 24.34
C THR A 100 -35.67 4.80 23.53
N SER A 101 -35.24 4.92 22.26
CA SER A 101 -35.00 3.78 21.36
C SER A 101 -33.54 3.36 21.27
N ALA A 102 -32.60 4.22 21.65
CA ALA A 102 -31.16 3.97 21.50
C ALA A 102 -30.67 2.95 22.53
N VAL A 103 -30.09 1.85 22.05
CA VAL A 103 -29.54 0.78 22.89
C VAL A 103 -28.14 0.41 22.41
N ILE A 104 -27.27 0.03 23.35
CA ILE A 104 -25.94 -0.50 23.08
C ILE A 104 -25.93 -2.01 23.32
N ARG A 105 -25.41 -2.77 22.36
CA ARG A 105 -25.21 -4.22 22.46
C ARG A 105 -23.75 -4.60 22.27
N THR A 106 -23.29 -5.60 23.00
CA THR A 106 -21.97 -6.23 22.76
C THR A 106 -22.03 -7.11 21.52
N LEU A 107 -21.08 -6.91 20.60
CA LEU A 107 -20.96 -7.68 19.37
C LEU A 107 -19.95 -8.82 19.51
N ALA A 108 -18.73 -8.47 19.91
CA ALA A 108 -17.62 -9.41 19.98
C ALA A 108 -16.61 -9.01 21.06
N ASN A 109 -15.72 -9.94 21.41
CA ASN A 109 -14.71 -9.78 22.45
C ASN A 109 -13.29 -9.96 21.87
N TYR A 110 -13.01 -9.29 20.75
CA TYR A 110 -11.67 -9.30 20.16
C TYR A 110 -10.83 -8.15 20.70
N GLU A 111 -9.57 -8.41 20.98
CA GLU A 111 -8.63 -7.38 21.39
C GLU A 111 -8.14 -6.58 20.18
N MET A 112 -8.02 -5.27 20.34
CA MET A 112 -7.52 -4.38 19.30
C MET A 112 -6.57 -3.32 19.84
N ALA A 113 -5.73 -2.84 18.94
CA ALA A 113 -4.87 -1.69 19.14
C ALA A 113 -5.69 -0.40 19.29
N THR A 114 -5.73 0.21 20.47
CA THR A 114 -6.50 1.45 20.71
C THR A 114 -5.89 2.70 20.05
N ASN A 115 -4.63 2.63 19.61
CA ASN A 115 -3.94 3.70 18.88
C ASN A 115 -4.04 3.58 17.36
N VAL A 116 -4.59 2.47 16.84
CA VAL A 116 -4.81 2.28 15.40
C VAL A 116 -6.30 2.40 15.14
N GLN A 117 -6.68 3.34 14.29
CA GLN A 117 -8.09 3.53 13.95
C GLN A 117 -8.57 2.35 13.09
N PRO A 118 -9.72 1.74 13.41
CA PRO A 118 -10.32 0.75 12.53
C PRO A 118 -10.78 1.44 11.23
N VAL A 119 -10.79 0.70 10.12
CA VAL A 119 -11.18 1.24 8.81
C VAL A 119 -12.28 0.42 8.16
N ASP A 120 -13.10 1.06 7.33
CA ASP A 120 -14.11 0.39 6.53
C ASP A 120 -13.51 -0.05 5.18
N ILE A 121 -13.61 -1.35 4.86
CA ILE A 121 -13.15 -1.93 3.60
C ILE A 121 -14.31 -2.11 2.59
N GLY A 122 -15.44 -1.45 2.83
CA GLY A 122 -16.58 -1.29 1.92
C GLY A 122 -17.83 -2.03 2.41
N THR A 123 -17.69 -3.31 2.76
CA THR A 123 -18.78 -4.14 3.32
C THR A 123 -18.46 -4.71 4.69
N THR A 124 -17.19 -4.67 5.07
CA THR A 124 -16.68 -5.21 6.33
C THR A 124 -15.72 -4.21 6.93
N THR A 125 -15.50 -4.31 8.23
CA THR A 125 -14.59 -3.43 8.95
C THR A 125 -13.29 -4.16 9.22
N ALA A 126 -12.16 -3.48 9.04
CA ALA A 126 -10.85 -4.01 9.37
C ALA A 126 -10.28 -3.32 10.62
N PHE A 127 -9.66 -4.09 11.52
CA PHE A 127 -8.97 -3.56 12.69
C PHE A 127 -7.73 -4.39 13.03
N VAL A 128 -6.75 -3.73 13.66
CA VAL A 128 -5.47 -4.35 14.02
C VAL A 128 -5.50 -4.78 15.47
N SER A 129 -4.96 -5.96 15.73
CA SER A 129 -4.66 -6.48 17.07
C SER A 129 -3.16 -6.68 17.20
N ARG A 130 -2.58 -6.40 18.37
CA ARG A 130 -1.15 -6.60 18.61
C ARG A 130 -0.93 -7.73 19.59
N VAL A 131 0.05 -8.57 19.27
CA VAL A 131 0.62 -9.55 20.17
C VAL A 131 2.12 -9.29 20.29
N PRO A 132 2.79 -9.74 21.36
CA PRO A 132 4.23 -9.54 21.48
C PRO A 132 4.98 -10.10 20.26
N GLY A 133 5.67 -9.23 19.53
CA GLY A 133 6.49 -9.60 18.37
C GLY A 133 5.81 -9.51 17.00
N TYR A 134 4.47 -9.42 16.90
CA TYR A 134 3.79 -9.24 15.61
C TYR A 134 2.36 -8.69 15.73
N SER A 135 1.84 -8.14 14.63
CA SER A 135 0.46 -7.67 14.53
C SER A 135 -0.43 -8.63 13.74
N LYS A 136 -1.73 -8.59 14.02
CA LYS A 136 -2.76 -9.32 13.29
C LYS A 136 -3.77 -8.35 12.70
N LEU A 137 -4.22 -8.62 11.48
CA LEU A 137 -5.30 -7.89 10.84
C LEU A 137 -6.57 -8.75 10.85
N PHE A 138 -7.60 -8.24 11.50
CA PHE A 138 -8.92 -8.85 11.54
C PHE A 138 -9.88 -8.10 10.63
N THR A 139 -10.76 -8.84 9.97
CA THR A 139 -11.95 -8.29 9.32
C THR A 139 -13.20 -8.74 10.07
N MET A 140 -14.18 -7.85 10.19
CA MET A 140 -15.45 -8.06 10.85
C MET A 140 -16.59 -7.74 9.90
N ALA A 141 -17.39 -8.75 9.60
CA ALA A 141 -18.62 -8.63 8.84
C ALA A 141 -19.82 -8.69 9.78
N LEU A 142 -20.67 -7.67 9.74
CA LEU A 142 -21.94 -7.69 10.43
C LEU A 142 -22.92 -8.60 9.68
N ARG A 143 -23.72 -9.34 10.43
CA ARG A 143 -24.80 -10.19 9.91
C ARG A 143 -26.15 -9.54 10.19
N ASP A 144 -27.25 -10.22 9.94
CA ASP A 144 -28.59 -9.69 10.24
C ASP A 144 -28.70 -9.20 11.69
N VAL A 145 -29.66 -8.31 11.95
CA VAL A 145 -29.91 -7.74 13.27
C VAL A 145 -30.07 -8.90 14.27
N GLU A 146 -29.38 -8.80 15.40
CA GLU A 146 -29.26 -9.83 16.46
C GLU A 146 -28.30 -11.00 16.22
N GLN A 147 -27.77 -11.21 15.01
CA GLN A 147 -26.74 -12.23 14.80
C GLN A 147 -25.36 -11.77 15.28
N THR A 148 -24.52 -12.71 15.70
CA THR A 148 -23.12 -12.42 16.03
C THR A 148 -22.35 -12.13 14.73
N PRO A 149 -21.41 -11.16 14.73
CA PRO A 149 -20.61 -10.88 13.56
C PRO A 149 -19.69 -12.06 13.21
N ILE A 150 -19.30 -12.12 11.94
CA ILE A 150 -18.23 -13.02 11.49
C ILE A 150 -16.93 -12.24 11.57
N VAL A 151 -15.98 -12.75 12.34
CA VAL A 151 -14.64 -12.15 12.47
C VAL A 151 -13.62 -13.15 11.96
N VAL A 152 -12.75 -12.69 11.05
CA VAL A 152 -11.73 -13.52 10.39
C VAL A 152 -10.37 -12.85 10.54
N ASP A 153 -9.36 -13.65 10.92
CA ASP A 153 -7.95 -13.24 10.88
C ASP A 153 -7.42 -13.45 9.46
N ILE A 154 -7.27 -12.35 8.70
CA ILE A 154 -6.75 -12.39 7.32
C ILE A 154 -5.22 -12.43 7.28
N SER A 155 -4.55 -12.04 8.37
CA SER A 155 -3.10 -12.12 8.51
C SER A 155 -2.58 -13.51 8.83
N LYS A 156 -3.47 -14.49 9.05
CA LYS A 156 -3.12 -15.88 9.36
C LYS A 156 -2.21 -16.56 8.32
N ALA A 157 -2.24 -16.11 7.06
CA ALA A 157 -1.35 -16.61 6.01
C ALA A 157 0.11 -16.11 6.17
N VAL A 158 0.31 -14.99 6.88
CA VAL A 158 1.59 -14.29 7.05
C VAL A 158 1.87 -14.00 8.53
N LEU A 159 1.60 -15.00 9.40
CA LEU A 159 1.88 -14.89 10.83
C LEU A 159 3.35 -14.51 11.06
N GLU A 160 3.59 -13.67 12.07
CA GLU A 160 4.91 -13.17 12.47
C GLU A 160 5.61 -12.24 11.46
N TRP A 161 5.02 -12.00 10.29
CA TRP A 161 5.64 -11.18 9.24
C TRP A 161 5.35 -9.68 9.39
N ILE A 162 4.19 -9.35 9.96
CA ILE A 162 3.78 -7.97 10.24
C ILE A 162 4.28 -7.59 11.64
N PRO A 163 5.12 -6.55 11.80
CA PRO A 163 5.70 -6.19 13.08
C PRO A 163 4.63 -5.64 14.05
N ASP A 164 4.94 -5.66 15.34
CA ASP A 164 4.07 -5.08 16.38
C ASP A 164 4.14 -3.55 16.45
N THR A 165 5.04 -2.93 15.70
CA THR A 165 5.21 -1.46 15.62
C THR A 165 4.21 -0.77 14.71
N VAL A 166 3.54 -1.52 13.79
CA VAL A 166 2.47 -0.99 12.91
C VAL A 166 1.49 -0.16 13.73
N ASP A 167 1.27 1.08 13.33
CA ASP A 167 0.52 2.05 14.13
C ASP A 167 -0.50 2.87 13.35
N ASP A 168 -0.64 2.63 12.06
CA ASP A 168 -1.68 3.23 11.27
C ASP A 168 -2.21 2.29 10.18
N LEU A 169 -3.45 2.55 9.73
CA LEU A 169 -4.20 1.71 8.80
C LEU A 169 -4.93 2.58 7.79
N THR A 170 -4.75 2.30 6.49
CA THR A 170 -5.46 3.00 5.40
C THR A 170 -6.00 2.00 4.38
N THR A 171 -7.03 2.38 3.62
CA THR A 171 -7.76 1.45 2.75
C THR A 171 -8.26 2.16 1.50
N SER A 172 -8.32 1.42 0.40
CA SER A 172 -9.05 1.77 -0.82
C SER A 172 -10.05 0.67 -1.12
N PRO A 173 -11.33 0.82 -0.71
CA PRO A 173 -12.40 -0.11 -1.07
C PRO A 173 -12.54 -0.32 -2.60
N PRO A 174 -12.46 0.72 -3.46
CA PRO A 174 -12.53 0.56 -4.91
C PRO A 174 -11.45 -0.38 -5.46
N ASN A 175 -10.21 -0.26 -4.98
CA ASN A 175 -9.09 -1.08 -5.43
C ASN A 175 -8.92 -2.39 -4.64
N SER A 176 -9.77 -2.61 -3.63
CA SER A 176 -9.70 -3.77 -2.73
C SER A 176 -8.32 -3.92 -2.08
N ILE A 177 -7.79 -2.82 -1.55
CA ILE A 177 -6.48 -2.73 -0.91
C ILE A 177 -6.61 -2.21 0.51
N VAL A 178 -5.90 -2.83 1.44
CA VAL A 178 -5.66 -2.34 2.80
C VAL A 178 -4.15 -2.20 2.99
N ILE A 179 -3.69 -1.07 3.53
CA ILE A 179 -2.28 -0.81 3.83
C ILE A 179 -2.15 -0.57 5.32
N LEU A 180 -1.30 -1.38 5.96
CA LEU A 180 -0.83 -1.16 7.31
C LEU A 180 0.48 -0.35 7.21
N VAL A 181 0.55 0.72 7.98
CA VAL A 181 1.66 1.67 7.98
C VAL A 181 2.42 1.48 9.28
N ASP A 182 3.74 1.34 9.15
CA ASP A 182 4.67 1.28 10.27
C ASP A 182 5.46 2.59 10.31
N ARG A 183 4.94 3.59 11.04
CA ARG A 183 5.61 4.90 11.15
C ARG A 183 6.98 4.75 11.80
N ASP A 184 7.86 5.69 11.50
CA ASP A 184 9.27 5.69 11.89
C ASP A 184 10.09 4.52 11.28
N THR A 185 9.53 3.82 10.31
CA THR A 185 10.22 2.82 9.48
C THR A 185 10.04 3.13 8.00
N SER A 186 10.70 2.36 7.14
CA SER A 186 10.57 2.46 5.68
C SER A 186 9.51 1.52 5.09
N TYR A 187 8.71 0.84 5.92
CA TYR A 187 7.87 -0.27 5.44
C TYR A 187 6.36 0.01 5.46
N LEU A 188 5.72 -0.32 4.35
CA LEU A 188 4.27 -0.48 4.23
C LEU A 188 3.93 -1.95 4.01
N TYR A 189 2.87 -2.43 4.66
CA TYR A 189 2.36 -3.78 4.48
C TYR A 189 1.02 -3.71 3.79
N MET A 190 0.96 -4.16 2.55
CA MET A 190 -0.24 -4.12 1.73
C MET A 190 -0.91 -5.48 1.69
N TYR A 191 -2.20 -5.49 1.96
CA TYR A 191 -3.11 -6.59 1.71
C TYR A 191 -4.01 -6.24 0.52
N ARG A 192 -3.95 -7.06 -0.53
CA ARG A 192 -4.84 -6.93 -1.70
C ARG A 192 -5.73 -8.15 -1.78
N PHE A 193 -7.02 -7.91 -2.01
CA PHE A 193 -8.00 -8.98 -2.16
C PHE A 193 -8.87 -8.76 -3.39
N TYR A 194 -9.55 -9.81 -3.83
CA TYR A 194 -10.58 -9.73 -4.86
C TYR A 194 -11.71 -10.67 -4.50
N ASN A 195 -12.90 -10.09 -4.32
CA ASN A 195 -14.13 -10.82 -4.02
C ASN A 195 -15.13 -10.60 -5.17
N ASN A 196 -15.73 -11.68 -5.67
CA ASN A 196 -16.70 -11.62 -6.77
C ASN A 196 -18.16 -11.42 -6.31
N GLY A 197 -18.36 -10.97 -5.07
CA GLY A 197 -19.64 -10.83 -4.40
C GLY A 197 -20.10 -12.08 -3.65
N LYS A 198 -19.44 -13.24 -3.84
CA LYS A 198 -19.79 -14.49 -3.17
C LYS A 198 -18.62 -15.07 -2.39
N GLU A 199 -17.45 -15.15 -3.02
CA GLU A 199 -16.25 -15.80 -2.46
C GLU A 199 -15.02 -14.92 -2.76
N ASP A 200 -14.06 -14.96 -1.84
CA ASP A 200 -12.75 -14.37 -2.06
C ASP A 200 -11.99 -15.24 -3.07
N LEU A 201 -11.75 -14.69 -4.26
CA LEU A 201 -11.03 -15.37 -5.34
C LEU A 201 -9.52 -15.22 -5.20
N PHE A 202 -9.06 -14.12 -4.61
CA PHE A 202 -7.64 -13.81 -4.47
C PHE A 202 -7.37 -13.01 -3.20
N GLN A 203 -6.25 -13.33 -2.56
CA GLN A 203 -5.70 -12.63 -1.41
C GLN A 203 -4.18 -12.65 -1.55
N ALA A 204 -3.53 -11.50 -1.37
CA ALA A 204 -2.08 -11.38 -1.38
C ALA A 204 -1.59 -10.35 -0.38
N TRP A 205 -0.39 -10.61 0.12
CA TRP A 205 0.34 -9.75 1.02
C TRP A 205 1.64 -9.30 0.35
N VAL A 206 1.91 -7.99 0.38
CA VAL A 206 3.08 -7.37 -0.22
C VAL A 206 3.71 -6.45 0.82
N LYS A 207 5.04 -6.51 0.94
CA LYS A 207 5.82 -5.58 1.75
C LYS A 207 6.47 -4.60 0.79
N TRP A 208 6.26 -3.32 1.03
CA TRP A 208 6.79 -2.24 0.22
C TRP A 208 7.78 -1.46 1.07
N GLU A 209 9.01 -1.37 0.60
CA GLU A 209 10.06 -0.53 1.18
C GLU A 209 10.11 0.82 0.45
N LEU A 210 10.00 1.91 1.20
CA LEU A 210 10.15 3.26 0.69
C LEU A 210 11.56 3.78 1.01
N PRO A 211 12.12 4.69 0.18
CA PRO A 211 13.50 5.14 0.36
C PRO A 211 13.74 5.98 1.62
N GLY A 212 12.69 6.57 2.20
CA GLY A 212 12.76 7.39 3.41
C GLY A 212 12.00 6.79 4.59
N THR A 213 12.08 7.44 5.74
CA THR A 213 11.36 7.04 6.95
C THR A 213 9.93 7.59 6.91
N ILE A 214 8.93 6.73 7.06
CA ILE A 214 7.52 7.10 6.93
C ILE A 214 7.05 7.82 8.19
N GLN A 215 6.47 9.00 8.00
CA GLN A 215 5.89 9.81 9.08
C GLN A 215 4.36 9.77 9.04
N ALA A 216 3.78 9.71 7.85
CA ALA A 216 2.37 9.46 7.63
C ALA A 216 2.15 8.87 6.23
N ALA A 217 1.21 7.94 6.09
CA ALA A 217 0.78 7.44 4.79
C ALA A 217 -0.74 7.26 4.76
N ARG A 218 -1.40 7.85 3.78
CA ARG A 218 -2.86 7.80 3.62
C ARG A 218 -3.23 7.67 2.15
N ILE A 219 -4.25 6.87 1.86
CA ILE A 219 -4.83 6.86 0.53
C ILE A 219 -5.79 8.03 0.39
N ILE A 220 -5.54 8.89 -0.61
CA ILE A 220 -6.35 10.05 -0.95
C ILE A 220 -6.55 10.04 -2.47
N ASN A 221 -7.81 10.05 -2.92
CA ASN A 221 -8.15 10.08 -4.36
C ASN A 221 -7.40 9.03 -5.19
N ASP A 222 -7.35 7.79 -4.70
CA ASP A 222 -6.70 6.65 -5.37
C ASP A 222 -5.17 6.67 -5.47
N ALA A 223 -4.53 7.61 -4.79
CA ALA A 223 -3.09 7.63 -4.60
C ALA A 223 -2.72 7.45 -3.12
N VAL A 224 -1.67 6.69 -2.85
CA VAL A 224 -1.03 6.65 -1.53
C VAL A 224 -0.20 7.91 -1.39
N THR A 225 -0.69 8.87 -0.59
CA THR A 225 0.08 10.04 -0.20
C THR A 225 0.95 9.69 0.99
N VAL A 226 2.27 9.80 0.82
CA VAL A 226 3.26 9.49 1.86
C VAL A 226 4.03 10.75 2.21
N VAL A 227 4.09 11.05 3.50
CA VAL A 227 5.05 12.00 4.07
C VAL A 227 6.21 11.17 4.60
N SER A 228 7.39 11.36 4.03
CA SER A 228 8.60 10.68 4.47
C SER A 228 9.66 11.71 4.88
N GLN A 229 10.39 11.39 5.95
CA GLN A 229 11.56 12.12 6.38
C GLN A 229 12.80 11.52 5.72
N GLN A 230 13.65 12.41 5.20
CA GLN A 230 14.95 12.08 4.63
C GLN A 230 15.96 13.05 5.19
N GLU A 231 16.91 12.53 5.97
CA GLU A 231 17.82 13.35 6.76
C GLU A 231 17.07 14.42 7.58
N ASP A 232 17.33 15.70 7.31
CA ASP A 232 16.71 16.85 7.97
C ASP A 232 15.50 17.43 7.20
N GLU A 233 15.09 16.82 6.09
CA GLU A 233 14.00 17.28 5.23
C GLU A 233 12.77 16.35 5.28
N TYR A 234 11.58 16.94 5.17
CA TYR A 234 10.33 16.19 4.99
C TYR A 234 9.87 16.33 3.54
N THR A 235 9.68 15.21 2.87
CA THR A 235 9.18 15.14 1.51
C THR A 235 7.76 14.60 1.48
N ILE A 236 6.97 15.03 0.50
CA ILE A 236 5.65 14.49 0.23
C ILE A 236 5.66 13.85 -1.16
N GLY A 237 5.30 12.57 -1.21
CA GLY A 237 5.14 11.81 -2.44
C GLY A 237 3.71 11.32 -2.59
N ALA A 238 3.28 11.13 -3.83
CA ALA A 238 2.03 10.46 -4.16
C ALA A 238 2.35 9.25 -5.03
N ILE A 239 1.74 8.11 -4.72
CA ILE A 239 1.90 6.87 -5.46
C ILE A 239 0.54 6.43 -5.97
N GLU A 240 0.32 6.50 -7.28
CA GLU A 240 -0.94 6.11 -7.90
C GLU A 240 -1.13 4.58 -7.81
N LEU A 241 -2.31 4.13 -7.38
CA LEU A 241 -2.60 2.70 -7.18
C LEU A 241 -3.14 2.02 -8.45
N ASP A 242 -3.85 2.77 -9.29
CA ASP A 242 -4.35 2.30 -10.57
C ASP A 242 -3.83 3.19 -11.70
N GLU A 243 -3.03 2.61 -12.57
CA GLU A 243 -2.56 3.26 -13.77
C GLU A 243 -2.61 2.29 -14.94
N LEU A 244 -3.09 2.77 -16.10
CA LEU A 244 -3.07 1.97 -17.32
C LEU A 244 -1.61 1.65 -17.68
N PRO A 245 -1.23 0.37 -17.80
CA PRO A 245 0.12 -0.03 -18.21
C PRO A 245 0.23 0.15 -19.74
N SER A 246 0.12 1.40 -20.22
CA SER A 246 0.30 1.77 -21.62
C SER A 246 1.72 1.44 -22.10
N GLY A 247 2.65 1.32 -21.16
CA GLY A 247 4.07 1.12 -21.37
C GLY A 247 4.82 2.44 -21.58
N ASN A 248 4.11 3.51 -21.96
CA ASN A 248 4.70 4.80 -22.27
C ASN A 248 4.53 5.77 -21.11
N ALA A 249 5.65 6.39 -20.72
CA ALA A 249 5.66 7.55 -19.86
C ALA A 249 5.76 8.83 -20.69
N PHE A 250 5.01 9.84 -20.28
CA PHE A 250 4.93 11.15 -20.90
C PHE A 250 5.34 12.22 -19.87
N ALA A 251 6.37 12.99 -20.18
CA ALA A 251 6.67 14.19 -19.40
C ALA A 251 5.75 15.33 -19.86
N THR A 252 5.10 15.97 -18.90
CA THR A 252 4.32 17.20 -19.07
C THR A 252 5.10 18.38 -18.53
N SER A 253 4.67 19.61 -18.81
CA SER A 253 5.34 20.84 -18.38
C SER A 253 5.65 20.93 -16.87
N SER A 254 4.88 20.25 -16.01
CA SER A 254 5.00 20.32 -14.55
C SER A 254 5.06 18.97 -13.83
N GLY A 255 5.06 17.85 -14.55
CA GLY A 255 5.03 16.51 -13.96
C GLY A 255 5.10 15.44 -15.03
N PHE A 256 4.77 14.20 -14.73
CA PHE A 256 4.73 13.13 -15.74
C PHE A 256 3.47 12.30 -15.57
N THR A 257 3.09 11.59 -16.62
CA THR A 257 2.03 10.59 -16.62
C THR A 257 2.54 9.32 -17.26
N GLY A 258 1.97 8.17 -16.93
CA GLY A 258 2.47 6.87 -17.36
C GLY A 258 3.40 6.25 -16.33
N ASN A 259 3.58 4.93 -16.48
CA ASN A 259 4.28 4.10 -15.52
C ASN A 259 5.79 4.36 -15.56
N VAL A 260 6.27 5.14 -14.61
CA VAL A 260 7.69 5.33 -14.32
C VAL A 260 8.00 4.63 -12.99
N PRO A 261 8.57 3.40 -13.02
CA PRO A 261 8.86 2.63 -11.82
C PRO A 261 10.17 3.11 -11.18
N LEU A 262 10.16 4.37 -10.74
CA LEU A 262 11.23 5.01 -10.00
C LEU A 262 10.67 5.50 -8.66
N ASP A 263 11.41 5.24 -7.59
CA ASP A 263 11.09 5.81 -6.29
C ASP A 263 11.50 7.28 -6.25
N MET A 264 10.68 8.14 -5.65
CA MET A 264 10.88 9.59 -5.65
C MET A 264 11.09 10.19 -7.04
N ALA A 265 10.37 9.66 -8.03
CA ALA A 265 10.38 10.17 -9.39
C ALA A 265 9.98 11.64 -9.43
N THR A 266 10.76 12.46 -10.14
CA THR A 266 10.46 13.87 -10.36
C THR A 266 11.04 14.35 -11.68
N ARG A 267 10.47 15.44 -12.20
CA ARG A 267 11.06 16.17 -13.32
C ARG A 267 12.17 17.10 -12.80
N PRO A 268 13.19 17.38 -13.62
CA PRO A 268 14.20 18.38 -13.27
C PRO A 268 13.55 19.72 -12.94
N VAL A 269 13.97 20.34 -11.83
CA VAL A 269 13.44 21.64 -11.38
C VAL A 269 14.54 22.68 -11.43
N LYS A 270 14.21 23.90 -11.87
CA LYS A 270 15.14 25.03 -11.82
C LYS A 270 15.44 25.37 -10.35
N PRO A 271 16.70 25.29 -9.88
CA PRO A 271 17.03 25.64 -8.50
C PRO A 271 16.99 27.16 -8.26
N HIS A 272 17.18 27.95 -9.33
CA HIS A 272 17.14 29.41 -9.30
C HIS A 272 16.67 29.95 -10.66
N ALA A 273 16.10 31.15 -10.70
CA ALA A 273 15.58 31.75 -11.94
C ALA A 273 16.63 31.94 -13.05
N SER A 274 17.92 31.95 -12.70
CA SER A 274 19.05 32.12 -13.63
C SER A 274 19.75 30.81 -14.00
N VAL A 275 19.29 29.68 -13.47
CA VAL A 275 19.89 28.36 -13.68
C VAL A 275 18.85 27.45 -14.33
N GLU A 276 19.21 26.85 -15.46
CA GLU A 276 18.35 25.88 -16.12
C GLU A 276 18.30 24.57 -15.32
N ALA A 277 17.20 23.83 -15.44
CA ALA A 277 17.00 22.59 -14.69
C ALA A 277 17.98 21.47 -15.10
N VAL A 278 18.49 21.54 -16.34
CA VAL A 278 19.46 20.61 -16.90
C VAL A 278 20.61 21.41 -17.51
N VAL A 279 21.84 21.18 -17.05
CA VAL A 279 23.02 21.96 -17.44
C VAL A 279 24.16 21.02 -17.83
N TYR A 280 24.72 21.19 -19.02
CA TYR A 280 25.87 20.39 -19.48
C TYR A 280 27.20 21.08 -19.17
N ASP A 281 28.12 20.35 -18.55
CA ASP A 281 29.53 20.70 -18.37
C ASP A 281 30.39 19.99 -19.42
N SER A 282 30.83 20.77 -20.42
CA SER A 282 31.68 20.27 -21.51
C SER A 282 33.11 19.91 -21.11
N THR A 283 33.58 20.36 -19.94
CA THR A 283 34.94 20.06 -19.46
C THR A 283 35.03 18.63 -18.95
N ASN A 284 33.98 18.18 -18.26
CA ASN A 284 33.93 16.87 -17.62
C ASN A 284 33.06 15.85 -18.39
N ASP A 285 32.35 16.30 -19.44
CA ASP A 285 31.39 15.48 -20.21
C ASP A 285 30.26 14.93 -19.32
N ILE A 286 29.67 15.83 -18.52
CA ILE A 286 28.64 15.52 -17.53
C ILE A 286 27.46 16.47 -17.71
N THR A 287 26.24 15.93 -17.67
CA THR A 287 25.01 16.69 -17.50
C THR A 287 24.59 16.69 -16.03
N LYS A 288 24.37 17.89 -15.49
CA LYS A 288 23.78 18.11 -14.16
C LYS A 288 22.27 18.22 -14.28
N VAL A 289 21.55 17.43 -13.50
CA VAL A 289 20.09 17.41 -13.44
C VAL A 289 19.62 17.82 -12.04
N TYR A 290 19.05 19.01 -11.89
CA TYR A 290 18.67 19.55 -10.59
C TYR A 290 17.33 19.00 -10.09
N VAL A 291 17.25 18.72 -8.79
CA VAL A 291 16.08 18.11 -8.14
C VAL A 291 15.56 18.97 -6.98
N PRO A 292 14.27 18.87 -6.63
CA PRO A 292 13.65 19.69 -5.60
C PRO A 292 13.82 19.17 -4.17
N TYR A 293 14.47 18.02 -3.99
CA TYR A 293 14.68 17.36 -2.70
C TYR A 293 16.16 17.05 -2.48
N THR A 294 16.55 16.82 -1.23
CA THR A 294 17.90 16.36 -0.87
C THR A 294 18.11 14.89 -1.31
N PRO A 295 19.07 14.60 -2.21
CA PRO A 295 19.37 13.23 -2.61
C PRO A 295 19.93 12.40 -1.45
N ILE A 296 19.76 11.08 -1.52
CA ILE A 296 20.21 10.13 -0.51
C ILE A 296 21.68 9.84 -0.76
N ASP A 297 22.51 10.03 0.27
CA ASP A 297 23.95 9.77 0.20
C ASP A 297 24.25 8.30 -0.11
N ASP A 298 25.25 8.07 -0.98
CA ASP A 298 25.71 6.73 -1.42
C ASP A 298 24.60 5.86 -2.05
N LYS A 299 23.55 6.50 -2.62
CA LYS A 299 22.48 5.80 -3.33
C LYS A 299 22.38 6.26 -4.78
N ASP A 300 22.73 5.33 -5.67
CA ASP A 300 22.62 5.53 -7.11
C ASP A 300 21.17 5.84 -7.54
N ALA A 301 21.02 6.88 -8.36
CA ALA A 301 19.76 7.23 -9.01
C ALA A 301 19.77 6.80 -10.49
N VAL A 302 18.62 6.98 -11.14
CA VAL A 302 18.42 6.67 -12.55
C VAL A 302 17.76 7.86 -13.23
N MET A 303 18.34 8.26 -14.37
CA MET A 303 17.71 9.16 -15.34
C MET A 303 17.00 8.32 -16.38
N LEU A 304 15.71 8.58 -16.61
CA LEU A 304 14.89 7.94 -17.64
C LEU A 304 14.41 9.01 -18.64
N LEU A 305 14.57 8.72 -19.94
CA LEU A 305 14.01 9.54 -21.00
C LEU A 305 12.59 9.08 -21.34
N THR A 306 11.65 10.00 -21.19
CA THR A 306 10.23 9.83 -21.47
C THR A 306 9.84 10.63 -22.72
N VAL A 307 8.63 10.43 -23.24
CA VAL A 307 8.15 11.23 -24.37
C VAL A 307 7.76 12.62 -23.86
N PRO A 308 8.42 13.71 -24.29
CA PRO A 308 7.98 15.04 -23.93
C PRO A 308 6.64 15.33 -24.61
N THR A 309 5.66 15.77 -23.82
CA THR A 309 4.47 16.41 -24.38
C THR A 309 4.76 17.89 -24.53
N ALA A 310 4.35 18.47 -25.66
CA ALA A 310 4.54 19.88 -25.90
C ALA A 310 3.94 20.72 -24.77
N ASP A 311 4.69 21.71 -24.29
CA ASP A 311 4.14 22.72 -23.41
C ASP A 311 2.93 23.40 -24.08
N LYS A 312 1.95 23.81 -23.27
CA LYS A 312 0.71 24.41 -23.78
C LYS A 312 1.03 25.68 -24.59
N GLY A 313 1.05 25.55 -25.92
CA GLY A 313 1.28 26.65 -26.86
C GLY A 313 2.63 26.63 -27.59
N THR A 314 3.43 25.57 -27.47
CA THR A 314 4.65 25.36 -28.28
C THR A 314 4.53 24.11 -29.16
N ASP A 315 5.35 24.02 -30.21
CA ASP A 315 5.53 22.76 -30.94
C ASP A 315 6.26 21.76 -30.02
N ALA A 316 5.99 20.45 -30.16
CA ALA A 316 6.75 19.41 -29.48
C ALA A 316 8.20 19.48 -30.00
N ALA A 317 9.05 20.15 -29.24
CA ALA A 317 10.46 20.22 -29.56
C ALA A 317 11.12 18.94 -29.04
N LEU A 318 11.91 18.34 -29.93
CA LEU A 318 13.08 17.52 -29.65
C LEU A 318 12.91 16.00 -29.68
N ASP A 319 14.02 15.44 -30.12
CA ASP A 319 14.38 14.03 -30.21
C ASP A 319 13.93 13.25 -28.97
N SER A 320 13.44 12.03 -29.15
CA SER A 320 12.87 11.24 -28.07
C SER A 320 13.45 9.84 -28.10
N ASP A 321 14.57 9.67 -27.40
CA ASP A 321 15.16 8.37 -27.07
C ASP A 321 14.35 7.69 -25.95
N GLN A 322 13.06 7.45 -26.22
CA GLN A 322 12.13 6.95 -25.22
C GLN A 322 12.61 5.61 -24.63
N GLY A 323 12.68 5.55 -23.31
CA GLY A 323 13.08 4.34 -22.59
C GLY A 323 14.60 4.17 -22.48
N TYR A 324 15.41 5.09 -23.01
CA TYR A 324 16.81 5.19 -22.63
C TYR A 324 16.92 5.58 -21.16
N TRP A 325 17.82 4.92 -20.44
CA TRP A 325 18.17 5.31 -19.09
C TRP A 325 19.68 5.32 -18.89
N ALA A 326 20.11 6.16 -17.96
CA ALA A 326 21.49 6.23 -17.52
C ALA A 326 21.55 6.28 -15.99
N LYS A 327 22.62 5.72 -15.44
CA LYS A 327 22.93 5.84 -14.02
C LYS A 327 23.24 7.31 -13.69
N ALA A 328 22.62 7.80 -12.63
CA ALA A 328 22.78 9.13 -12.08
C ALA A 328 23.47 9.04 -10.71
N ILE A 329 24.39 9.94 -10.43
CA ILE A 329 25.11 9.99 -9.15
C ILE A 329 24.78 11.32 -8.46
N GLU A 330 24.44 11.27 -7.18
CA GLU A 330 24.13 12.42 -6.36
C GLU A 330 25.34 13.32 -6.12
N ARG A 331 25.14 14.63 -6.23
CA ARG A 331 26.11 15.65 -5.87
C ARG A 331 25.42 16.90 -5.31
N ILE A 332 26.21 17.65 -4.55
CA ILE A 332 25.84 18.97 -4.04
C ILE A 332 26.83 19.98 -4.61
N GLU A 333 26.31 21.09 -5.13
CA GLU A 333 27.18 22.11 -5.73
C GLU A 333 27.90 22.90 -4.62
N PRO A 334 29.26 22.95 -4.61
CA PRO A 334 30.02 23.47 -3.47
C PRO A 334 29.76 24.93 -3.09
N SER A 335 29.26 25.76 -4.01
CA SER A 335 29.06 27.20 -3.80
C SER A 335 27.62 27.60 -3.48
N THR A 336 26.65 26.88 -4.07
CA THR A 336 25.22 27.21 -4.03
C THR A 336 24.43 26.25 -3.14
N ASN A 337 25.03 25.11 -2.78
CA ASN A 337 24.37 23.98 -2.12
C ASN A 337 23.16 23.45 -2.91
N TYR A 338 23.13 23.64 -4.23
CA TYR A 338 22.08 23.06 -5.05
C TYR A 338 22.30 21.55 -5.21
N HIS A 339 21.21 20.80 -5.08
CA HIS A 339 21.21 19.36 -5.22
C HIS A 339 20.99 18.95 -6.68
N TYR A 340 21.82 18.06 -7.19
CA TYR A 340 21.70 17.56 -8.55
C TYR A 340 22.19 16.12 -8.68
N PHE A 341 21.72 15.47 -9.74
CA PHE A 341 22.25 14.21 -10.22
C PHE A 341 23.20 14.45 -11.41
N GLU A 342 24.36 13.81 -11.38
CA GLU A 342 25.33 13.78 -12.46
C GLU A 342 25.08 12.59 -13.37
N VAL A 343 24.96 12.86 -14.67
CA VAL A 343 24.83 11.85 -15.71
C VAL A 343 25.92 12.07 -16.75
N LYS A 344 26.62 11.01 -17.16
CA LYS A 344 27.70 11.11 -18.14
C LYS A 344 27.16 11.28 -19.56
N GLY A 345 27.64 12.30 -20.29
CA GLY A 345 27.21 12.66 -21.64
C GLY A 345 26.37 13.94 -21.68
N ASN A 346 25.98 14.37 -22.87
CA ASN A 346 25.17 15.57 -23.09
C ASN A 346 23.69 15.22 -23.33
N PHE A 347 22.83 15.55 -22.35
CA PHE A 347 21.38 15.32 -22.42
C PHE A 347 20.55 16.60 -22.43
N THR A 348 21.16 17.78 -22.66
CA THR A 348 20.42 19.05 -22.64
C THR A 348 19.36 19.15 -23.73
N ALA A 349 19.52 18.42 -24.84
CA ALA A 349 18.52 18.33 -25.90
C ALA A 349 17.25 17.58 -25.47
N TYR A 350 17.32 16.74 -24.42
CA TYR A 350 16.20 15.93 -23.93
C TYR A 350 15.61 16.48 -22.62
N ALA A 351 15.98 17.71 -22.21
CA ALA A 351 15.63 18.28 -20.91
C ALA A 351 14.14 18.19 -20.58
N ASP A 352 13.27 18.38 -21.57
CA ASP A 352 11.81 18.35 -21.38
C ASP A 352 11.27 16.94 -21.14
N GLY A 353 11.97 15.90 -21.59
CA GLY A 353 11.60 14.48 -21.45
C GLY A 353 12.26 13.75 -20.29
N ILE A 354 13.15 14.39 -19.53
CA ILE A 354 13.87 13.73 -18.43
C ILE A 354 12.96 13.55 -17.20
N VAL A 355 12.98 12.34 -16.64
CA VAL A 355 12.51 12.03 -15.29
C VAL A 355 13.65 11.37 -14.52
N VAL A 356 13.85 11.76 -13.26
CA VAL A 356 14.90 11.21 -12.38
C VAL A 356 14.30 10.70 -11.08
N GLY A 357 14.90 9.65 -10.53
CA GLY A 357 14.52 9.05 -9.25
C GLY A 357 15.41 7.86 -8.92
N TYR A 358 15.10 7.13 -7.84
CA TYR A 358 15.83 5.92 -7.46
C TYR A 358 15.23 4.68 -8.14
N SER A 359 16.06 3.67 -8.38
CA SER A 359 15.59 2.39 -8.91
C SER A 359 14.63 1.73 -7.92
N TYR A 360 13.47 1.30 -8.40
CA TYR A 360 12.55 0.47 -7.64
C TYR A 360 13.00 -0.99 -7.68
N ASP A 361 13.27 -1.56 -6.51
CA ASP A 361 13.70 -2.96 -6.38
C ASP A 361 12.50 -3.90 -6.23
N LEU A 362 12.13 -4.53 -7.35
CA LEU A 362 11.14 -5.61 -7.33
C LEU A 362 11.81 -6.92 -6.93
N GLU A 363 11.26 -7.58 -5.90
CA GLU A 363 11.66 -8.93 -5.49
C GLU A 363 10.45 -9.84 -5.29
N ALA A 364 10.42 -10.98 -6.00
CA ALA A 364 9.41 -12.02 -5.82
C ALA A 364 10.06 -13.40 -5.70
N VAL A 365 9.98 -14.00 -4.51
CA VAL A 365 10.43 -15.38 -4.27
C VAL A 365 9.27 -16.33 -4.57
N LEU A 366 9.51 -17.27 -5.50
CA LEU A 366 8.48 -18.22 -5.92
C LEU A 366 8.38 -19.38 -4.92
N PRO A 367 7.17 -19.90 -4.68
CA PRO A 367 6.98 -21.02 -3.78
C PRO A 367 7.63 -22.29 -4.34
N LYS A 368 7.89 -23.26 -3.46
CA LYS A 368 8.36 -24.59 -3.88
C LYS A 368 7.32 -25.26 -4.78
N PHE A 369 7.81 -25.85 -5.87
CA PHE A 369 6.96 -26.49 -6.86
C PHE A 369 6.57 -27.89 -6.41
N TYR A 370 5.27 -28.17 -6.39
CA TYR A 370 4.70 -29.49 -6.19
C TYR A 370 3.64 -29.76 -7.25
N LEU A 371 3.39 -31.04 -7.55
CA LEU A 371 2.23 -31.41 -8.35
C LEU A 371 0.98 -31.17 -7.51
N LYS A 372 0.08 -30.32 -8.01
CA LYS A 372 -1.23 -30.09 -7.41
C LYS A 372 -2.23 -31.09 -8.01
N THR A 373 -2.88 -31.85 -7.15
CA THR A 373 -4.04 -32.68 -7.46
C THR A 373 -5.29 -32.04 -6.83
N GLU A 374 -6.48 -32.56 -7.14
CA GLU A 374 -7.73 -32.07 -6.52
C GLU A 374 -7.72 -32.17 -4.98
N GLU A 375 -6.97 -33.11 -4.41
CA GLU A 375 -6.82 -33.31 -2.96
C GLU A 375 -5.71 -32.46 -2.31
N GLY A 376 -4.98 -31.67 -3.10
CA GLY A 376 -3.89 -30.81 -2.62
C GLY A 376 -2.53 -31.10 -3.28
N SER A 377 -1.47 -30.57 -2.65
CA SER A 377 -0.10 -30.67 -3.17
C SER A 377 0.59 -31.95 -2.71
N ASP A 378 1.16 -32.70 -3.65
CA ASP A 378 1.91 -33.91 -3.34
C ASP A 378 3.35 -33.61 -2.92
N TYR A 379 3.65 -33.78 -1.63
CA TYR A 379 5.00 -33.63 -1.05
C TYR A 379 5.79 -34.95 -0.95
N THR A 380 5.18 -36.09 -1.27
CA THR A 380 5.77 -37.43 -1.09
C THR A 380 6.49 -37.94 -2.34
N ALA A 381 6.05 -37.50 -3.52
CA ALA A 381 6.62 -37.93 -4.80
C ALA A 381 7.99 -37.29 -5.08
N SER A 382 8.80 -37.98 -5.89
CA SER A 382 10.04 -37.39 -6.40
C SER A 382 9.71 -36.56 -7.63
N LEU A 383 9.92 -35.24 -7.53
CA LEU A 383 9.74 -34.29 -8.63
C LEU A 383 11.08 -33.65 -9.02
N THR A 384 11.50 -33.90 -10.25
CA THR A 384 12.66 -33.23 -10.86
C THR A 384 12.17 -32.25 -11.91
N ILE A 385 12.41 -30.95 -11.67
CA ILE A 385 12.05 -29.88 -12.60
C ILE A 385 13.10 -29.82 -13.70
N ALA A 386 12.69 -29.98 -14.95
CA ALA A 386 13.55 -29.82 -16.11
C ALA A 386 13.65 -28.34 -16.48
N ARG A 387 12.50 -27.67 -16.64
CA ARG A 387 12.42 -26.27 -17.02
C ARG A 387 11.21 -25.57 -16.44
N ILE A 388 11.33 -24.27 -16.24
CA ILE A 388 10.23 -23.38 -15.83
C ILE A 388 9.98 -22.41 -16.97
N LYS A 389 8.72 -22.31 -17.39
CA LYS A 389 8.25 -21.35 -18.39
C LYS A 389 7.48 -20.25 -17.68
N MET A 390 7.91 -19.01 -17.83
CA MET A 390 7.20 -17.85 -17.30
C MET A 390 6.75 -16.95 -18.43
N SER A 391 5.44 -16.71 -18.48
CA SER A 391 4.84 -15.75 -19.38
C SER A 391 4.80 -14.40 -18.69
N VAL A 392 5.45 -13.43 -19.32
CA VAL A 392 5.44 -12.05 -18.91
C VAL A 392 4.59 -11.24 -19.88
N GLY A 393 3.88 -10.25 -19.37
CA GLY A 393 3.12 -9.28 -20.17
C GLY A 393 4.03 -8.15 -20.62
N ARG A 394 3.49 -6.92 -20.63
CA ARG A 394 4.22 -5.68 -20.87
C ARG A 394 5.29 -5.50 -19.79
N THR A 395 6.50 -5.96 -20.07
CA THR A 395 7.62 -5.94 -19.13
C THR A 395 8.91 -5.45 -19.79
N GLY A 396 9.74 -4.77 -19.01
CA GLY A 396 11.15 -4.57 -19.35
C GLY A 396 12.03 -5.75 -18.93
N ALA A 397 13.33 -5.46 -18.78
CA ALA A 397 14.32 -6.47 -18.42
C ALA A 397 14.08 -7.04 -17.00
N LEU A 398 14.19 -8.36 -16.88
CA LEU A 398 14.09 -9.09 -15.62
C LEU A 398 15.37 -9.87 -15.35
N ARG A 399 15.56 -10.29 -14.10
CA ARG A 399 16.62 -11.22 -13.72
C ARG A 399 16.02 -12.38 -12.94
N PHE A 400 16.38 -13.59 -13.35
CA PHE A 400 16.00 -14.82 -12.65
C PHE A 400 17.20 -15.33 -11.85
N LYS A 401 17.02 -15.42 -10.53
CA LYS A 401 18.04 -15.86 -9.58
C LYS A 401 17.64 -17.21 -9.00
N LEU A 402 18.54 -18.18 -9.02
CA LEU A 402 18.37 -19.49 -8.40
C LEU A 402 19.37 -19.69 -7.26
N LYS A 403 18.88 -20.17 -6.13
CA LYS A 403 19.69 -20.53 -4.97
C LYS A 403 19.60 -22.04 -4.73
N PRO A 404 20.68 -22.80 -4.93
CA PRO A 404 20.73 -24.20 -4.56
C PRO A 404 20.67 -24.38 -3.04
N THR A 405 19.99 -25.42 -2.56
CA THR A 405 19.93 -25.75 -1.14
C THR A 405 21.33 -26.07 -0.60
N GLY A 406 21.75 -25.36 0.45
CA GLY A 406 23.10 -25.45 1.03
C GLY A 406 24.08 -24.37 0.53
N SER A 407 23.69 -23.56 -0.47
CA SER A 407 24.41 -22.35 -0.87
C SER A 407 23.75 -21.12 -0.23
N ASN A 408 24.55 -20.17 0.24
CA ASN A 408 24.03 -18.85 0.66
C ASN A 408 23.90 -17.86 -0.51
N GLU A 409 24.48 -18.20 -1.67
CA GLU A 409 24.54 -17.31 -2.84
C GLU A 409 23.43 -17.59 -3.85
N TRP A 410 22.82 -16.52 -4.36
CA TRP A 410 21.90 -16.52 -5.49
C TRP A 410 22.69 -16.43 -6.81
N LYS A 411 22.42 -17.32 -7.76
CA LYS A 411 23.05 -17.34 -9.08
C LYS A 411 22.08 -16.91 -10.17
N ASN A 412 22.52 -16.06 -11.09
CA ASN A 412 21.71 -15.67 -12.24
C ASN A 412 21.56 -16.86 -13.19
N VAL A 413 20.32 -17.22 -13.54
CA VAL A 413 19.99 -18.34 -14.44
C VAL A 413 19.84 -17.84 -15.88
N GLN A 414 19.27 -16.65 -16.07
CA GLN A 414 19.08 -16.06 -17.39
C GLN A 414 19.02 -14.53 -17.29
N HIS A 415 19.70 -13.86 -18.23
CA HIS A 415 19.57 -12.43 -18.46
C HIS A 415 18.51 -12.19 -19.54
N THR A 416 17.62 -11.22 -19.32
CA THR A 416 16.51 -10.91 -20.23
C THR A 416 16.91 -10.03 -21.42
N ALA A 417 18.08 -9.39 -21.39
CA ALA A 417 18.53 -8.56 -22.49
C ALA A 417 18.96 -9.44 -23.68
N ASP A 418 18.17 -9.41 -24.76
CA ASP A 418 18.69 -9.80 -26.07
C ASP A 418 19.70 -8.70 -26.45
N GLY A 419 20.98 -9.04 -26.44
CA GLY A 419 22.05 -8.07 -26.57
C GLY A 419 22.23 -7.44 -27.96
N ASP A 420 21.24 -7.45 -28.87
CA ASP A 420 21.58 -7.10 -30.26
C ASP A 420 20.51 -6.55 -31.24
N THR A 421 19.29 -6.18 -30.85
CA THR A 421 18.43 -5.37 -31.75
C THR A 421 17.32 -4.66 -31.00
N TYR A 422 17.59 -3.44 -30.50
CA TYR A 422 16.53 -2.45 -30.33
C TYR A 422 16.66 -1.47 -31.48
N ALA A 423 15.54 -1.15 -32.15
CA ALA A 423 15.52 0.00 -33.05
C ALA A 423 15.71 1.26 -32.19
N GLY A 424 16.53 2.21 -32.65
CA GLY A 424 16.60 3.53 -32.01
C GLY A 424 15.20 4.11 -31.82
N ASP A 425 15.03 4.92 -30.77
CA ASP A 425 13.79 5.66 -30.47
C ASP A 425 12.58 4.78 -30.09
N THR A 426 12.80 3.52 -29.68
CA THR A 426 11.71 2.63 -29.25
C THR A 426 11.84 2.17 -27.81
N ASN A 427 10.71 2.22 -27.10
CA ASN A 427 10.59 1.74 -25.73
C ASN A 427 10.92 0.23 -25.64
N PRO A 428 11.85 -0.19 -24.78
CA PRO A 428 12.29 -1.59 -24.68
C PRO A 428 11.27 -2.52 -23.98
N VAL A 429 10.11 -2.00 -23.58
CA VAL A 429 9.00 -2.80 -23.02
C VAL A 429 8.38 -3.67 -24.12
N VAL A 430 8.52 -4.99 -23.97
CA VAL A 430 7.96 -5.97 -24.91
C VAL A 430 6.56 -6.38 -24.46
N GLN A 431 5.61 -6.50 -25.41
CA GLN A 431 4.20 -6.74 -25.10
C GLN A 431 3.91 -8.09 -24.43
N GLU A 432 4.51 -9.17 -24.92
CA GLU A 432 4.41 -10.51 -24.32
C GLU A 432 5.69 -11.29 -24.63
N ARG A 433 6.25 -11.99 -23.64
CA ARG A 433 7.39 -12.89 -23.82
C ARG A 433 7.26 -14.10 -22.92
N VAL A 434 7.75 -15.25 -23.39
CA VAL A 434 7.85 -16.47 -22.57
C VAL A 434 9.32 -16.77 -22.31
N PHE A 435 9.74 -16.68 -21.05
CA PHE A 435 11.07 -17.11 -20.62
C PHE A 435 11.07 -18.59 -20.32
N THR A 436 12.08 -19.31 -20.80
CA THR A 436 12.28 -20.73 -20.50
C THR A 436 13.58 -20.91 -19.72
N LEU A 437 13.45 -21.17 -18.42
CA LEU A 437 14.55 -21.34 -17.49
C LEU A 437 14.91 -22.84 -17.36
N PRO A 438 16.09 -23.28 -17.81
CA PRO A 438 16.55 -24.65 -17.57
C PRO A 438 17.05 -24.80 -16.13
N ILE A 439 16.41 -25.66 -15.35
CA ILE A 439 16.77 -25.88 -13.94
C ILE A 439 17.41 -27.26 -13.73
N HIS A 440 16.82 -28.32 -14.32
CA HIS A 440 17.28 -29.71 -14.22
C HIS A 440 17.64 -30.18 -12.79
N GLN A 441 16.86 -29.76 -11.78
CA GLN A 441 17.09 -30.10 -10.37
C GLN A 441 15.81 -30.56 -9.68
N ARG A 442 15.96 -31.27 -8.56
CA ARG A 442 14.83 -31.66 -7.71
C ARG A 442 14.16 -30.40 -7.16
N ASN A 443 12.83 -30.41 -7.10
CA ASN A 443 12.02 -29.29 -6.59
C ASN A 443 12.38 -28.81 -5.17
N THR A 444 13.02 -29.66 -4.37
CA THR A 444 13.46 -29.37 -3.00
C THR A 444 14.89 -28.84 -2.90
N ASN A 445 15.67 -28.89 -3.99
CA ASN A 445 17.09 -28.55 -4.02
C ASN A 445 17.36 -27.11 -4.46
N PHE A 446 16.33 -26.32 -4.76
CA PHE A 446 16.51 -24.95 -5.21
C PHE A 446 15.36 -24.04 -4.78
N GLU A 447 15.67 -22.75 -4.70
CA GLU A 447 14.71 -21.65 -4.61
C GLU A 447 14.87 -20.78 -5.85
N LEU A 448 13.75 -20.30 -6.39
CA LEU A 448 13.72 -19.43 -7.56
C LEU A 448 13.18 -18.06 -7.16
N LYS A 449 13.86 -17.01 -7.62
CA LYS A 449 13.53 -15.63 -7.35
C LYS A 449 13.54 -14.81 -8.63
N VAL A 450 12.54 -13.96 -8.79
CA VAL A 450 12.45 -12.97 -9.85
C VAL A 450 12.82 -11.62 -9.26
N THR A 451 13.75 -10.91 -9.88
CA THR A 451 14.15 -9.57 -9.45
C THR A 451 14.23 -8.60 -10.63
N SER A 452 13.93 -7.33 -10.38
CA SER A 452 14.16 -6.23 -11.33
C SER A 452 14.57 -4.97 -10.57
N ASP A 453 15.65 -4.35 -11.03
CA ASP A 453 16.19 -3.06 -10.60
C ASP A 453 16.18 -2.03 -11.76
N PHE A 454 15.62 -2.43 -12.92
CA PHE A 454 15.56 -1.58 -14.10
C PHE A 454 14.35 -0.65 -14.06
N PRO A 455 14.44 0.56 -14.64
CA PRO A 455 13.35 1.57 -14.65
C PRO A 455 12.26 1.24 -15.66
N TYR A 456 11.84 -0.03 -15.73
CA TYR A 456 10.82 -0.53 -16.64
C TYR A 456 9.76 -1.32 -15.90
N PRO A 457 8.49 -1.23 -16.33
CA PRO A 457 7.40 -1.95 -15.68
C PRO A 457 7.64 -3.46 -15.74
N VAL A 458 7.10 -4.18 -14.75
CA VAL A 458 7.16 -5.63 -14.69
C VAL A 458 5.76 -6.21 -14.55
N SER A 459 5.44 -7.15 -15.43
CA SER A 459 4.17 -7.88 -15.39
C SER A 459 4.41 -9.38 -15.51
N LEU A 460 4.17 -10.11 -14.43
CA LEU A 460 4.22 -11.58 -14.39
C LEU A 460 2.80 -12.11 -14.53
N VAL A 461 2.49 -12.73 -15.67
CA VAL A 461 1.11 -13.16 -16.00
C VAL A 461 0.86 -14.59 -15.57
N SER A 462 1.76 -15.51 -15.94
CA SER A 462 1.59 -16.92 -15.61
C SER A 462 2.91 -17.66 -15.56
N MET A 463 2.90 -18.80 -14.87
CA MET A 463 4.05 -19.66 -14.72
C MET A 463 3.61 -21.11 -14.89
N MET A 464 4.44 -21.88 -15.60
CA MET A 464 4.31 -23.32 -15.78
C MET A 464 5.67 -23.97 -15.54
N TRP A 465 5.68 -25.20 -15.06
CA TRP A 465 6.91 -25.99 -14.94
C TRP A 465 6.74 -27.32 -15.66
N GLU A 466 7.84 -27.83 -16.21
CA GLU A 466 7.91 -29.13 -16.84
C GLU A 466 8.99 -29.95 -16.14
N GLY A 467 8.69 -31.22 -15.86
CA GLY A 467 9.58 -32.06 -15.08
C GLY A 467 9.18 -33.53 -15.12
N ASN A 468 10.04 -34.37 -14.55
CA ASN A 468 9.77 -35.78 -14.33
C ASN A 468 9.20 -35.97 -12.92
N TYR A 469 8.00 -36.53 -12.87
CA TYR A 469 7.28 -36.85 -11.64
C TYR A 469 7.19 -38.36 -11.48
N SER A 470 7.66 -38.88 -10.34
CA SER A 470 7.66 -40.31 -10.07
C SER A 470 7.08 -40.64 -8.69
N THR A 471 6.06 -41.50 -8.68
CA THR A 471 5.40 -42.07 -7.49
C THR A 471 5.89 -43.48 -7.15
N LYS A 472 6.88 -44.00 -7.89
CA LYS A 472 7.26 -45.43 -7.91
C LYS A 472 7.63 -46.05 -6.55
N TYR A 473 7.97 -45.24 -5.54
CA TYR A 473 8.45 -45.75 -4.26
C TYR A 473 7.35 -45.94 -3.19
N TYR A 474 6.16 -45.36 -3.37
CA TYR A 474 5.08 -45.45 -2.38
C TYR A 474 3.70 -45.56 -3.05
N ARG A 475 2.97 -46.66 -2.77
CA ARG A 475 1.56 -46.83 -3.18
C ARG A 475 0.66 -46.18 -2.14
N ARG A 476 -0.30 -45.37 -2.59
CA ARG A 476 -1.38 -44.85 -1.74
C ARG A 476 -2.51 -45.87 -1.70
N SER A 477 -3.00 -46.18 -0.51
CA SER A 477 -4.26 -46.88 -0.27
C SER A 477 -5.35 -45.86 0.02
#